data_AF-A0A9X6BAA7-F1
#
_entry.id   AF-A0A9X6BAA7-F1
#
_cell.length_a   1.000
_cell.length_b   1.000
_cell.length_c   1.000
_cell.angle_alpha   90.00
_cell.angle_beta   90.00
_cell.angle_gamma   90.00
#
_symmetry.space_group_name_H-M   'P 1'
#
loop_
_entity.id
_entity.type
_entity.pdbx_description
1 polymer ?
#
loop_
_entity_poly.entity_id
_entity_poly.type
_entity_poly.pdbx_seq_one_letter_code
_entity_poly.pdbx_strand_id
1 'polypeptide(L)'
;MDVNSYYTYITIKEILFIHAYVTGKEIPSSQALQILGQFDPEEIPGTIRETRQYRIRNNGEELFQYYRQKHPKLFEKQRLCTYEELKQRAVSYCSAHLTIHM
;
A
#
# COMPACT_ATOMS: atom_id res chain seq x y z
N MET A 1 -2.46 -7.74 28.45
CA MET A 1 -1.24 -7.28 27.74
C MET A 1 -1.67 -6.21 26.78
N ASP A 2 -1.19 -5.00 27.00
CA ASP A 2 -1.48 -3.81 26.19
C ASP A 2 -0.96 -4.06 24.77
N VAL A 3 -1.83 -4.58 23.90
CA VAL A 3 -1.56 -4.58 22.47
C VAL A 3 -1.76 -3.14 22.05
N ASN A 4 -0.70 -2.34 22.13
CA ASN A 4 -0.62 -1.07 21.42
C ASN A 4 -1.02 -1.37 19.98
N SER A 5 -2.27 -1.11 19.65
CA SER A 5 -2.81 -1.26 18.30
C SER A 5 -2.14 -0.16 17.50
N TYR A 6 -0.95 -0.45 16.97
CA TYR A 6 -0.25 0.48 16.11
C TYR A 6 -0.99 0.50 14.77
N TYR A 7 -1.54 1.66 14.46
CA TYR A 7 -2.18 1.92 13.18
C TYR A 7 -1.21 2.69 12.31
N THR A 8 -1.31 2.46 11.00
CA THR A 8 -0.66 3.34 10.03
C THR A 8 -1.71 3.90 9.08
N TYR A 9 -1.32 4.93 8.34
CA TYR A 9 -2.18 5.59 7.37
C TYR A 9 -1.68 5.29 5.96
N ILE A 10 -2.64 5.04 5.08
CA ILE A 10 -2.41 4.79 3.67
C ILE A 10 -3.43 5.56 2.83
N THR A 11 -3.01 6.04 1.67
CA THR A 11 -3.85 6.66 0.66
C THR A 11 -4.07 5.69 -0.50
N ILE A 12 -5.11 5.92 -1.31
CA ILE A 12 -5.33 5.13 -2.53
C ILE A 12 -4.09 5.22 -3.44
N LYS A 13 -3.47 6.40 -3.54
CA LYS A 13 -2.25 6.63 -4.33
C LYS A 13 -1.09 5.72 -3.91
N GLU A 14 -0.88 5.56 -2.60
CA GLU A 14 0.17 4.66 -2.10
C GLU A 14 -0.14 3.19 -2.42
N ILE A 15 -1.40 2.77 -2.42
CA ILE A 15 -1.80 1.41 -2.85
C ILE A 15 -1.52 1.20 -4.34
N LEU A 16 -1.84 2.20 -5.17
CA LEU A 16 -1.51 2.16 -6.60
C LEU A 16 -0.01 1.98 -6.81
N PHE A 17 0.81 2.70 -6.04
CA PHE A 17 2.27 2.62 -6.15
C PHE A 17 2.79 1.26 -5.72
N ILE A 18 2.30 0.75 -4.60
CA ILE A 18 2.67 -0.59 -4.11
C ILE A 18 2.27 -1.64 -5.16
N HIS A 19 1.07 -1.54 -5.71
CA HIS A 19 0.60 -2.48 -6.72
C HIS A 19 1.45 -2.44 -7.99
N ALA A 20 1.76 -1.24 -8.50
CA ALA A 20 2.58 -1.06 -9.68
C ALA A 20 4.01 -1.56 -9.47
N TYR A 21 4.60 -1.26 -8.31
CA TYR A 21 5.93 -1.76 -7.95
C TYR A 21 5.97 -3.29 -7.84
N VAL A 22 4.95 -3.90 -7.22
CA VAL A 22 4.95 -5.34 -6.98
C VAL A 22 4.62 -6.16 -8.23
N THR A 23 3.70 -5.67 -9.06
CA THR A 23 3.18 -6.41 -10.21
C THR A 23 3.70 -5.94 -11.57
N GLY A 24 4.30 -4.74 -11.62
CA GLY A 24 4.65 -4.06 -12.86
C GLY A 24 3.45 -3.55 -13.66
N LYS A 25 2.26 -3.47 -13.05
CA LYS A 25 1.02 -3.07 -13.72
C LYS A 25 0.30 -1.99 -12.93
N GLU A 26 -0.27 -1.03 -13.66
CA GLU A 26 -1.19 -0.05 -13.09
C GLU A 26 -2.60 -0.63 -12.98
N ILE A 27 -3.33 -0.19 -11.97
CA ILE A 27 -4.73 -0.55 -11.74
C ILE A 27 -5.56 0.70 -11.52
N PRO A 28 -6.88 0.68 -11.80
CA PRO A 28 -7.75 1.81 -11.47
C PRO A 28 -7.95 1.96 -9.96
N SER A 29 -8.26 3.18 -9.51
CA SER A 29 -8.54 3.48 -8.09
C SER A 29 -9.65 2.63 -7.47
N SER A 30 -10.63 2.19 -8.27
CA SER A 30 -11.69 1.26 -7.82
C SER A 30 -11.12 -0.08 -7.38
N GLN A 31 -10.13 -0.61 -8.11
CA GLN A 31 -9.47 -1.87 -7.77
C GLN A 31 -8.54 -1.70 -6.56
N ALA A 32 -7.85 -0.56 -6.44
CA ALA A 32 -7.07 -0.24 -5.24
C ALA A 32 -7.95 -0.20 -3.98
N LEU A 33 -9.15 0.38 -4.08
CA LEU A 33 -10.14 0.38 -2.99
C LEU A 33 -10.64 -1.03 -2.66
N GLN A 34 -10.84 -1.91 -3.66
CA GLN A 34 -11.21 -3.30 -3.42
C GLN A 34 -10.10 -4.10 -2.71
N ILE A 35 -8.83 -3.82 -3.03
CA ILE A 35 -7.70 -4.41 -2.29
C ILE A 35 -7.73 -3.91 -0.86
N LEU A 36 -7.83 -2.59 -0.66
CA LEU A 36 -7.85 -1.99 0.67
C LEU A 36 -9.01 -2.52 1.54
N GLY A 37 -10.19 -2.69 0.95
CA GLY A 37 -11.38 -3.18 1.64
C GLY A 37 -11.24 -4.60 2.22
N GLN A 38 -10.23 -5.37 1.84
CA GLN A 38 -9.93 -6.68 2.43
C GLN A 38 -9.32 -6.58 3.84
N PHE A 39 -8.91 -5.38 4.27
CA PHE A 39 -8.18 -5.14 5.53
C PHE A 39 -8.97 -4.28 6.53
N ASP A 40 -10.30 -4.20 6.36
CA ASP A 40 -11.21 -3.42 7.21
C ASP A 40 -10.70 -2.01 7.55
N PRO A 41 -10.38 -1.17 6.53
CA PRO A 41 -9.82 0.14 6.73
C PRO A 41 -10.85 1.08 7.40
N GLU A 42 -10.39 1.94 8.31
CA GLU A 42 -11.17 3.07 8.80
C GLU A 42 -10.89 4.28 7.88
N GLU A 43 -11.88 4.69 7.08
CA GLU A 43 -11.78 5.88 6.23
C GLU A 43 -11.81 7.15 7.09
N ILE A 44 -10.78 7.98 6.96
CA ILE A 44 -10.73 9.30 7.60
C ILE A 44 -11.31 10.31 6.60
N PRO A 45 -12.42 10.98 6.95
CA PRO A 45 -13.08 11.91 6.04
C PRO A 45 -12.10 13.01 5.59
N GLY A 46 -11.93 13.10 4.27
CA GLY A 46 -11.19 14.17 3.62
C GLY A 46 -12.07 14.85 2.56
N THR A 47 -11.86 16.15 2.35
CA THR A 47 -12.63 16.95 1.38
C THR A 47 -12.45 16.48 -0.05
N ILE A 48 -11.26 15.93 -0.39
CA ILE A 48 -10.91 15.43 -1.73
C ILE A 48 -10.72 13.92 -1.65
N ARG A 49 -11.33 13.17 -2.57
CA ARG A 49 -11.31 11.70 -2.57
C ARG A 49 -9.90 11.10 -2.68
N GLU A 50 -9.03 11.73 -3.45
CA GLU A 50 -7.64 11.31 -3.68
C GLU A 50 -6.74 11.52 -2.46
N THR A 51 -7.07 12.48 -1.60
CA THR A 51 -6.34 12.79 -0.37
C THR A 51 -6.94 12.10 0.85
N ARG A 52 -7.96 11.25 0.66
CA ARG A 52 -8.54 10.46 1.76
C ARG A 52 -7.48 9.51 2.29
N GLN A 53 -7.35 9.55 3.61
CA GLN A 53 -6.49 8.64 4.34
C GLN A 53 -7.33 7.51 4.89
N TYR A 54 -6.75 6.33 4.85
CA TYR A 54 -7.32 5.11 5.39
C TYR A 54 -6.40 4.63 6.49
N ARG A 55 -6.98 4.45 7.67
CA ARG A 55 -6.28 3.90 8.81
C ARG A 55 -6.37 2.37 8.72
N ILE A 56 -5.22 1.73 8.67
CA ILE A 56 -5.12 0.26 8.63
C ILE A 56 -4.48 -0.24 9.92
N ARG A 57 -4.96 -1.40 10.39
CA ARG A 57 -4.49 -2.05 11.62
C ARG A 57 -3.10 -2.65 11.43
N ASN A 58 -2.48 -3.05 12.54
CA ASN A 58 -1.25 -3.83 12.56
C ASN A 58 -0.11 -3.20 11.73
N ASN A 59 -0.03 -1.86 11.70
CA ASN A 59 0.95 -1.11 10.90
C ASN A 59 1.03 -1.52 9.41
N GLY A 60 -0.07 -1.99 8.83
CA GLY A 60 -0.10 -2.42 7.43
C GLY A 60 0.57 -3.77 7.17
N GLU A 61 0.87 -4.55 8.21
CA GLU A 61 1.46 -5.88 8.08
C GLU A 61 0.58 -6.82 7.24
N GLU A 62 -0.74 -6.76 7.39
CA GLU A 62 -1.67 -7.58 6.59
C GLU A 62 -1.57 -7.25 5.09
N LEU A 63 -1.47 -5.96 4.75
CA LEU A 63 -1.27 -5.51 3.38
C LEU A 63 0.10 -5.94 2.83
N PHE A 64 1.14 -5.87 3.66
CA PHE A 64 2.48 -6.35 3.32
C PHE A 64 2.47 -7.87 3.04
N GLN A 65 1.86 -8.67 3.92
CA GLN A 65 1.75 -10.11 3.76
C GLN A 65 0.91 -10.49 2.54
N TYR A 66 -0.18 -9.77 2.26
CA TYR A 66 -0.97 -9.97 1.05
C TYR A 66 -0.12 -9.91 -0.23
N TYR A 67 0.72 -8.88 -0.36
CA TYR A 67 1.61 -8.74 -1.52
C TYR A 67 2.76 -9.74 -1.49
N ARG A 68 3.35 -9.99 -0.32
CA ARG A 68 4.44 -10.95 -0.15
C ARG A 68 4.04 -12.36 -0.55
N GLN A 69 2.87 -12.82 -0.12
CA GLN A 69 2.35 -14.16 -0.43
C GLN A 69 2.07 -14.35 -1.92
N LYS A 70 1.55 -13.31 -2.60
CA LYS A 70 1.27 -13.35 -4.03
C LYS A 70 2.53 -13.19 -4.89
N HIS A 71 3.55 -12.49 -4.39
CA HIS A 71 4.76 -12.14 -5.14
C HIS A 71 6.07 -12.45 -4.37
N PRO A 72 6.27 -13.68 -3.85
CA PRO A 72 7.38 -13.99 -2.94
C PRO A 72 8.75 -13.75 -3.57
N LYS A 73 8.90 -14.10 -4.86
CA LYS A 73 10.17 -13.94 -5.60
C LYS A 73 10.66 -12.48 -5.65
N LEU A 74 9.74 -11.51 -5.76
CA LEU A 74 10.11 -10.09 -5.76
C LEU A 74 10.60 -9.67 -4.37
N PHE A 75 9.88 -10.07 -3.32
CA PHE A 75 10.22 -9.72 -1.95
C PHE A 75 11.57 -10.31 -1.54
N GLU A 76 11.85 -11.55 -1.94
CA GLU A 76 13.16 -12.18 -1.74
C GLU A 76 14.26 -11.44 -2.50
N LYS A 77 14.06 -11.16 -3.79
CA LYS A 77 15.04 -10.46 -4.64
C LYS A 77 15.36 -9.06 -4.11
N GLN A 78 14.34 -8.34 -3.64
CA GLN A 78 14.47 -6.96 -3.17
C GLN A 78 14.80 -6.88 -1.67
N ARG A 79 14.80 -8.02 -0.96
CA ARG A 79 15.02 -8.15 0.48
C ARG A 79 14.07 -7.26 1.30
N LEU A 80 12.79 -7.27 0.92
CA LEU A 80 11.74 -6.50 1.61
C LEU A 80 11.30 -7.24 2.87
N CYS A 81 11.47 -6.61 4.03
CA CYS A 81 11.19 -7.21 5.33
C CYS A 81 10.01 -6.57 6.04
N THR A 82 9.66 -5.32 5.71
CA THR A 82 8.59 -4.56 6.39
C THR A 82 7.67 -3.83 5.42
N TYR A 83 6.46 -3.49 5.90
CA TYR A 83 5.52 -2.63 5.17
C TYR A 83 6.13 -1.26 4.81
N GLU A 84 6.87 -0.64 5.72
CA GLU A 84 7.48 0.67 5.49
C GLU A 84 8.53 0.63 4.37
N GLU A 85 9.38 -0.40 4.34
CA GLU A 85 10.33 -0.60 3.23
C GLU A 85 9.60 -0.79 1.89
N LEU A 86 8.55 -1.60 1.87
CA LEU A 86 7.72 -1.81 0.67
C LEU A 86 7.14 -0.47 0.18
N LYS A 87 6.58 0.32 1.08
CA LYS A 87 6.02 1.64 0.79
C LYS A 87 7.08 2.59 0.22
N GLN A 88 8.24 2.69 0.86
CA GLN A 88 9.33 3.54 0.40
C GLN A 88 9.82 3.14 -1.00
N ARG A 89 10.02 1.84 -1.24
CA ARG A 89 10.43 1.33 -2.56
C ARG A 89 9.38 1.57 -3.63
N ALA A 90 8.11 1.43 -3.29
CA ALA A 90 7.01 1.71 -4.20
C ALA A 90 6.95 3.18 -4.61
N VAL A 91 7.11 4.10 -3.64
CA VAL A 91 7.18 5.55 -3.91
C VAL A 91 8.38 5.85 -4.81
N SER A 92 9.58 5.36 -4.47
CA SER A 92 10.78 5.58 -5.30
C SER A 92 10.64 5.02 -6.72
N TYR A 93 10.05 3.82 -6.86
CA TYR A 93 9.80 3.20 -8.16
C TYR A 93 8.89 4.09 -9.01
N CYS A 94 7.77 4.54 -8.45
CA CYS A 94 6.81 5.37 -9.15
C CYS A 94 7.40 6.74 -9.50
N SER A 95 8.12 7.40 -8.60
CA SER A 95 8.79 8.67 -8.90
C SER A 95 9.82 8.57 -10.03
N ALA A 96 10.45 7.40 -10.22
CA ALA A 96 11.48 7.20 -11.23
C ALA A 96 10.95 6.64 -12.57
N HIS A 97 9.85 5.87 -12.56
CA HIS A 97 9.39 5.10 -13.73
C HIS A 97 7.98 5.42 -14.19
N LEU A 98 7.14 5.94 -13.29
CA LEU A 98 5.85 6.47 -13.65
C LEU A 98 6.01 7.98 -13.69
N THR A 99 6.13 8.54 -14.88
CA THR A 99 5.74 9.92 -15.12
C THR A 99 4.24 9.97 -14.86
N ILE A 100 3.85 9.98 -13.58
CA ILE A 100 2.47 10.16 -13.17
C ILE A 100 2.19 11.58 -13.58
N HIS A 101 1.57 11.73 -14.75
CA HIS A 101 0.79 12.91 -15.05
C HIS A 101 -0.26 12.99 -13.94
N MET A 102 0.08 13.73 -12.88
CA MET A 102 -0.86 14.19 -11.88
C MET A 102 -1.82 15.16 -12.56
#